data_AF-A0A3R9J6C1-F1
#
_entry.id   AF-A0A3R9J6C1-F1
#
_cell.length_a   1.000
_cell.length_b   1.000
_cell.length_c   1.000
_cell.angle_alpha   90.00
_cell.angle_beta   90.00
_cell.angle_gamma   90.00
#
_symmetry.space_group_name_H-M   'P 1'
#
loop_
_entity.id
_entity.type
_entity.pdbx_description
1 polymer ?
#
loop_
_entity_poly.entity_id
_entity_poly.type
_entity_poly.pdbx_seq_one_letter_code
_entity_poly.pdbx_strand_id
1 'polypeptide(L)'
;MGLFDFFKKKPSSKETPTKDKDKIVIKVENTDDSAPGWEAIDAEFNRLYPDQPSPLHYGTVIKYMLGGPDPLDGISVYDAGDFWHFVSYGLSELYTKESEDLEYSGYGIELTFKLKKSNNDEEEIKNGCGLLQYVARYIFKTGKVVLPEEYIYTKPSKR
;
A
#
# COMPACT_ATOMS: atom_id res chain seq x y z
N MET A 1 2.50 21.46 5.89
CA MET A 1 3.34 20.52 6.66
C MET A 1 3.11 19.16 6.05
N GLY A 2 4.17 18.51 5.56
CA GLY A 2 4.03 17.27 4.80
C GLY A 2 3.88 16.08 5.73
N LEU A 3 3.15 15.06 5.30
CA LEU A 3 3.00 13.76 5.97
C LEU A 3 4.38 13.14 6.35
N PHE A 4 5.44 13.54 5.66
CA PHE A 4 6.83 13.12 5.90
C PHE A 4 7.61 13.93 6.96
N ASP A 5 7.10 15.07 7.44
CA ASP A 5 7.77 15.81 8.52
C ASP A 5 7.68 15.06 9.87
N PHE A 6 6.71 14.15 10.00
CA PHE A 6 6.53 13.28 11.16
C PHE A 6 7.67 12.25 11.31
N PHE A 7 8.19 11.73 10.19
CA PHE A 7 9.24 10.70 10.17
C PHE A 7 10.65 11.20 10.54
N LYS A 8 10.87 12.52 10.62
CA LYS A 8 12.19 13.09 10.91
C LYS A 8 12.44 13.41 12.39
N LYS A 9 11.49 13.17 13.29
CA LYS A 9 11.62 13.60 14.68
C LYS A 9 11.60 12.43 15.66
N LYS A 10 12.76 11.80 15.86
CA LYS A 10 13.04 11.05 17.10
C LYS A 10 14.19 11.76 17.84
N PRO A 11 13.96 12.38 19.02
CA PRO A 11 15.06 12.79 19.86
C PRO A 11 15.65 11.57 20.56
N SER A 12 16.98 11.48 20.53
CA SER A 12 17.79 10.59 21.36
C SER A 12 17.42 10.79 22.84
N SER A 13 16.73 9.83 23.45
CA SER A 13 16.50 9.80 24.89
C SER A 13 17.59 8.94 25.55
N LYS A 14 18.36 9.61 26.41
CA LYS A 14 19.49 9.09 27.18
C LYS A 14 19.09 7.92 28.08
N GLU A 15 19.92 6.89 28.08
CA GLU A 15 19.90 5.77 29.02
C GLU A 15 20.28 6.25 30.43
N THR A 16 19.59 5.72 31.45
CA THR A 16 20.07 5.76 32.84
C THR A 16 20.05 4.32 33.38
N PRO A 17 21.13 3.81 33.99
CA PRO A 17 21.23 2.40 34.33
C PRO A 17 20.65 2.12 35.73
N THR A 18 19.60 1.30 35.81
CA THR A 18 19.22 0.61 37.04
C THR A 18 19.74 -0.82 37.00
N LYS A 19 20.67 -1.13 37.92
CA LYS A 19 21.16 -2.46 38.19
C LYS A 19 20.05 -3.28 38.86
N ASP A 20 19.63 -4.36 38.22
CA ASP A 20 19.35 -5.60 38.94
C ASP A 20 19.89 -6.76 38.12
N LYS A 21 20.70 -7.58 38.79
CA LYS A 21 21.41 -8.71 38.23
C LYS A 21 20.44 -9.89 38.13
N ASP A 22 20.60 -10.68 37.07
CA ASP A 22 19.98 -12.00 36.85
C ASP A 22 18.52 -12.01 36.39
N LYS A 23 18.28 -11.35 35.25
CA LYS A 23 17.45 -11.85 34.13
C LYS A 23 17.55 -10.85 32.99
N ILE A 24 18.21 -11.23 31.90
CA ILE A 24 18.04 -10.52 30.62
C ILE A 24 16.62 -10.90 30.15
N VAL A 25 15.62 -10.14 30.57
CA VAL A 25 14.34 -10.13 29.88
C VAL A 25 14.58 -9.32 28.62
N ILE A 26 14.93 -10.03 27.54
CA ILE A 26 14.80 -9.47 26.20
C ILE A 26 13.31 -9.15 26.07
N LYS A 27 12.95 -7.88 26.25
CA LYS A 27 11.64 -7.41 25.85
C LYS A 27 11.69 -7.43 24.33
N VAL A 28 11.35 -8.59 23.76
CA VAL A 28 11.01 -8.71 22.36
C VAL A 28 9.86 -7.74 22.19
N GLU A 29 10.13 -6.58 21.61
CA GLU A 29 9.06 -5.77 21.06
C GLU A 29 8.31 -6.72 20.15
N ASN A 30 7.05 -7.04 20.47
CA ASN A 30 6.17 -7.69 19.53
C ASN A 30 6.18 -6.76 18.31
N THR A 31 6.96 -7.13 17.29
CA THR A 31 6.67 -6.69 15.93
C THR A 31 5.35 -7.36 15.66
N ASP A 32 4.27 -6.61 15.92
CA ASP A 32 2.95 -7.04 15.55
C ASP A 32 2.96 -7.11 14.03
N ASP A 33 3.20 -8.32 13.51
CA ASP A 33 3.19 -8.62 12.08
C ASP A 33 1.77 -8.54 11.51
N SER A 34 0.78 -8.09 12.31
CA SER A 34 -0.58 -7.87 11.84
C SER A 34 -0.64 -6.76 10.80
N ALA A 35 -1.53 -6.96 9.84
CA ALA A 35 -1.83 -6.01 8.79
C ALA A 35 -3.35 -5.82 8.70
N PRO A 36 -4.01 -5.24 9.72
CA PRO A 36 -5.46 -5.16 9.78
C PRO A 36 -6.08 -4.37 8.62
N GLY A 37 -5.37 -3.34 8.12
CA GLY A 37 -5.81 -2.61 6.93
C GLY A 37 -5.73 -3.45 5.66
N TRP A 38 -4.68 -4.27 5.54
CA TRP A 38 -4.56 -5.27 4.48
C TRP A 38 -5.68 -6.31 4.54
N GLU A 39 -5.91 -6.89 5.72
CA GLU A 39 -6.95 -7.89 5.96
C GLU A 39 -8.35 -7.35 5.66
N ALA A 40 -8.61 -6.06 5.95
CA ALA A 40 -9.87 -5.41 5.63
C ALA A 40 -10.10 -5.30 4.11
N ILE A 41 -9.07 -4.99 3.33
CA ILE A 41 -9.14 -4.96 1.86
C ILE A 41 -9.37 -6.39 1.35
N ASP A 42 -8.59 -7.37 1.83
CA ASP A 42 -8.73 -8.77 1.45
C ASP A 42 -10.14 -9.30 1.75
N ALA A 43 -10.72 -8.96 2.91
CA ALA A 43 -12.07 -9.37 3.27
C ALA A 43 -13.12 -8.87 2.27
N GLU A 44 -13.01 -7.62 1.82
CA GLU A 44 -13.95 -7.06 0.84
C GLU A 44 -13.79 -7.72 -0.54
N PHE A 45 -12.56 -7.98 -0.98
CA PHE A 45 -12.34 -8.63 -2.28
C PHE A 45 -12.59 -10.13 -2.27
N ASN A 46 -12.41 -10.81 -1.14
CA ASN A 46 -12.89 -12.18 -0.93
C ASN A 46 -14.42 -12.26 -0.99
N ARG A 47 -15.13 -11.23 -0.49
CA ARG A 47 -16.60 -11.14 -0.62
C ARG A 47 -17.02 -10.96 -2.08
N LEU A 48 -16.26 -10.20 -2.87
CA LEU A 48 -16.55 -9.96 -4.29
C LEU A 48 -16.14 -11.14 -5.19
N TYR A 49 -15.05 -11.84 -4.87
CA TYR A 49 -14.48 -12.95 -5.63
C TYR A 49 -14.26 -14.19 -4.75
N PRO A 50 -15.34 -14.82 -4.23
CA PRO A 50 -15.23 -15.90 -3.24
C PRO A 50 -14.50 -17.15 -3.77
N ASP A 51 -14.49 -17.35 -5.09
CA ASP A 51 -13.83 -18.47 -5.75
C ASP A 51 -12.34 -18.21 -6.03
N GLN A 52 -11.82 -17.03 -5.67
CA GLN A 52 -10.43 -16.61 -5.90
C GLN A 52 -9.74 -16.17 -4.58
N PRO A 53 -9.61 -17.05 -3.58
CA PRO A 53 -8.99 -16.73 -2.28
C PRO A 53 -7.48 -16.46 -2.35
N SER A 54 -6.88 -16.62 -3.53
CA SER A 54 -5.45 -16.41 -3.77
C SER A 54 -5.27 -15.82 -5.17
N PRO A 55 -5.63 -14.54 -5.37
CA PRO A 55 -5.45 -13.87 -6.64
C PRO A 55 -3.96 -13.75 -6.99
N LEU A 56 -3.66 -13.39 -8.22
CA LEU A 56 -2.30 -12.98 -8.57
C LEU A 56 -1.94 -11.72 -7.78
N HIS A 57 -0.82 -11.76 -7.05
CA HIS A 57 -0.40 -10.65 -6.19
C HIS A 57 1.02 -10.21 -6.51
N TYR A 58 1.19 -8.90 -6.77
CA TYR A 58 2.47 -8.27 -7.03
C TYR A 58 2.89 -7.43 -5.84
N GLY A 59 4.01 -7.78 -5.21
CA GLY A 59 4.62 -6.99 -4.14
C GLY A 59 5.84 -6.20 -4.61
N THR A 60 6.26 -5.24 -3.79
CA THR A 60 7.53 -4.52 -3.98
C THR A 60 8.71 -5.36 -3.51
N VAL A 61 9.86 -5.24 -4.19
CA VAL A 61 11.11 -5.90 -3.72
C VAL A 61 11.64 -5.20 -2.47
N ILE A 62 11.52 -3.87 -2.42
CA ILE A 62 11.87 -3.04 -1.26
C ILE A 62 10.66 -2.19 -0.96
N LYS A 63 10.09 -2.36 0.23
CA LYS A 63 8.93 -1.58 0.69
C LYS A 63 9.23 -0.09 0.69
N TYR A 64 8.21 0.72 0.44
CA TYR A 64 8.34 2.17 0.38
C TYR A 64 8.86 2.76 1.71
N MET A 65 8.36 2.26 2.83
CA MET A 65 8.79 2.66 4.18
C MET A 65 10.29 2.41 4.43
N LEU A 66 10.93 1.50 3.67
CA LEU A 66 12.36 1.20 3.73
C LEU A 66 13.17 1.96 2.67
N GLY A 67 12.58 2.96 2.02
CA GLY A 67 13.21 3.76 0.97
C GLY A 67 13.08 3.18 -0.44
N GLY A 68 12.16 2.23 -0.65
CA GLY A 68 11.79 1.76 -1.99
C GLY A 68 11.15 2.86 -2.85
N PRO A 69 11.18 2.74 -4.19
CA PRO A 69 10.64 3.77 -5.09
C PRO A 69 9.11 3.70 -5.26
N ASP A 70 8.50 2.59 -4.85
CA ASP A 70 7.14 2.19 -5.21
C ASP A 70 6.24 2.21 -3.97
N PRO A 71 5.25 3.13 -3.87
CA PRO A 71 4.46 3.32 -2.64
C PRO A 71 3.42 2.24 -2.35
N LEU A 72 2.94 1.53 -3.36
CA LEU A 72 1.98 0.44 -3.13
C LEU A 72 2.78 -0.79 -2.73
N ASP A 73 2.62 -1.26 -1.50
CA ASP A 73 3.25 -2.47 -0.99
C ASP A 73 2.77 -3.73 -1.74
N GLY A 74 1.53 -3.70 -2.23
CA GLY A 74 0.91 -4.81 -2.95
C GLY A 74 -0.10 -4.36 -4.02
N ILE A 75 -0.28 -5.21 -5.03
CA ILE A 75 -1.34 -5.10 -6.03
C ILE A 75 -1.90 -6.51 -6.30
N SER A 76 -3.16 -6.73 -5.93
CA SER A 76 -3.90 -7.97 -6.26
C SER A 76 -4.62 -7.83 -7.60
N VAL A 77 -4.66 -8.91 -8.37
CA VAL A 77 -5.30 -8.97 -9.69
C VAL A 77 -6.26 -10.15 -9.74
N TYR A 78 -7.54 -9.83 -9.83
CA TYR A 78 -8.64 -10.79 -9.89
C TYR A 78 -9.13 -10.99 -11.33
N ASP A 79 -9.56 -12.20 -11.63
CA ASP A 79 -10.32 -12.51 -12.83
C ASP A 79 -11.78 -12.04 -12.64
N ALA A 80 -12.20 -11.01 -13.38
CA ALA A 80 -13.56 -10.49 -13.35
C ALA A 80 -14.36 -10.83 -14.61
N GLY A 81 -14.07 -11.97 -15.25
CA GLY A 81 -14.70 -12.40 -16.50
C GLY A 81 -14.01 -11.78 -17.72
N ASP A 82 -14.62 -10.73 -18.28
CA ASP A 82 -14.10 -10.02 -19.47
C ASP A 82 -12.92 -9.09 -19.15
N PHE A 83 -12.64 -8.87 -17.86
CA PHE A 83 -11.63 -7.93 -17.38
C PHE A 83 -10.74 -8.55 -16.30
N TRP A 84 -9.52 -8.06 -16.20
CA TRP A 84 -8.69 -8.13 -15.00
C TRP A 84 -9.06 -6.97 -14.07
N HIS A 85 -9.31 -7.24 -12.79
CA HIS A 85 -9.61 -6.23 -11.78
C HIS A 85 -8.44 -6.11 -10.80
N PHE A 86 -7.78 -4.96 -10.81
CA PHE A 86 -6.64 -4.63 -9.97
C PHE A 86 -7.09 -3.93 -8.71
N VAL A 87 -6.40 -4.20 -7.61
CA VAL A 87 -6.64 -3.62 -6.29
C VAL A 87 -5.29 -3.28 -5.68
N SER A 88 -5.07 -2.02 -5.30
CA SER A 88 -3.84 -1.61 -4.63
C SER A 88 -3.90 -1.77 -3.11
N TYR A 89 -2.71 -1.86 -2.52
CA TYR A 89 -2.47 -1.86 -1.09
C TYR A 89 -1.30 -0.90 -0.84
N GLY A 90 -1.55 0.22 -0.15
CA GLY A 90 -0.48 1.12 0.32
C GLY A 90 -0.82 2.60 0.29
N LEU A 91 -1.99 2.98 -0.21
CA LEU A 91 -2.50 4.35 -0.03
C LEU A 91 -3.25 4.49 1.30
N SER A 92 -3.80 3.40 1.81
CA SER A 92 -4.32 3.28 3.17
C SER A 92 -3.26 2.80 4.16
N GLU A 93 -3.54 2.91 5.47
CA GLU A 93 -2.70 2.34 6.52
C GLU A 93 -2.94 0.83 6.60
N LEU A 94 -2.01 0.05 6.03
CA LEU A 94 -2.13 -1.41 5.94
C LEU A 94 -1.83 -2.13 7.25
N TYR A 95 -0.92 -1.57 8.04
CA TYR A 95 -0.40 -2.14 9.29
C TYR A 95 -1.02 -1.43 10.50
N THR A 96 -0.22 -1.12 11.50
CA THR A 96 -0.61 -0.27 12.62
C THR A 96 -1.04 1.10 12.11
N LYS A 97 -2.15 1.60 12.64
CA LYS A 97 -2.59 2.98 12.43
C LYS A 97 -1.57 3.97 13.03
N GLU A 98 -1.07 4.88 12.20
CA GLU A 98 -0.10 5.92 12.56
C GLU A 98 -0.72 7.33 12.56
N SER A 99 -1.74 7.56 11.74
CA SER A 99 -2.48 8.83 11.65
C SER A 99 -3.31 9.08 12.90
N GLU A 100 -3.29 10.32 13.39
CA GLU A 100 -4.17 10.79 14.47
C GLU A 100 -5.63 10.94 14.00
N ASP A 101 -5.87 11.02 12.69
CA ASP A 101 -7.20 11.07 12.10
C ASP A 101 -7.87 9.69 12.23
N LEU A 102 -8.89 9.60 13.07
CA LEU A 102 -9.62 8.36 13.33
C LEU A 102 -10.63 8.01 12.23
N GLU A 103 -11.02 8.98 11.39
CA GLU A 103 -12.02 8.80 10.34
C GLU A 103 -11.39 8.22 9.07
N TYR A 104 -10.16 8.64 8.76
CA TYR A 104 -9.45 8.21 7.55
C TYR A 104 -8.26 7.31 7.84
N SER A 105 -8.08 6.29 6.98
CA SER A 105 -6.88 5.44 6.96
C SER A 105 -5.93 5.93 5.87
N GLY A 106 -4.79 6.52 6.25
CA GLY A 106 -3.80 7.04 5.30
C GLY A 106 -4.39 8.12 4.38
N TYR A 107 -4.32 7.93 3.07
CA TYR A 107 -4.96 8.78 2.07
C TYR A 107 -6.49 8.56 1.96
N GLY A 108 -7.05 7.62 2.72
CA GLY A 108 -8.48 7.33 2.76
C GLY A 108 -9.02 6.57 1.56
N ILE A 109 -8.14 6.09 0.67
CA ILE A 109 -8.51 5.39 -0.56
C ILE A 109 -7.53 4.26 -0.88
N GLU A 110 -7.96 3.35 -1.74
CA GLU A 110 -7.09 2.49 -2.56
C GLU A 110 -7.52 2.64 -4.03
N LEU A 111 -6.59 2.39 -4.95
CA LEU A 111 -6.85 2.42 -6.38
C LEU A 111 -7.37 1.06 -6.86
N THR A 112 -8.38 1.12 -7.72
CA THR A 112 -8.80 -0.04 -8.51
C THR A 112 -8.75 0.29 -9.99
N PHE A 113 -8.53 -0.73 -10.81
CA PHE A 113 -8.47 -0.59 -12.26
C PHE A 113 -9.05 -1.82 -12.94
N LYS A 114 -9.81 -1.65 -14.02
CA LYS A 114 -10.33 -2.75 -14.82
C LYS A 114 -9.71 -2.71 -16.22
N LEU A 115 -8.99 -3.77 -16.56
CA LEU A 115 -8.33 -3.92 -17.85
C LEU A 115 -9.02 -5.01 -18.65
N LYS A 116 -9.46 -4.69 -19.87
CA LYS A 116 -10.08 -5.70 -20.73
C LYS A 116 -9.04 -6.77 -21.08
N LYS A 117 -9.42 -8.05 -20.98
CA LYS A 117 -8.52 -9.15 -21.34
C LYS A 117 -8.14 -9.10 -22.81
N SER A 118 -6.93 -9.56 -23.11
CA SER A 118 -6.34 -9.56 -24.44
C SER A 118 -5.57 -10.86 -24.69
N ASN A 119 -4.94 -10.98 -25.85
CA ASN A 119 -4.05 -12.12 -26.14
C ASN A 119 -2.67 -12.01 -25.47
N ASN A 120 -2.36 -10.90 -24.80
CA ASN A 120 -1.07 -10.66 -24.13
C ASN A 120 -1.26 -10.27 -22.65
N ASP A 121 -2.09 -11.02 -21.94
CA ASP A 121 -2.53 -10.68 -20.58
C ASP A 121 -1.37 -10.48 -19.59
N GLU A 122 -0.29 -11.28 -19.66
CA GLU A 122 0.81 -11.17 -18.70
C GLU A 122 1.53 -9.81 -18.79
N GLU A 123 1.83 -9.33 -19.99
CA GLU A 123 2.48 -8.03 -20.19
C GLU A 123 1.53 -6.88 -19.83
N GLU A 124 0.27 -6.97 -20.24
CA GLU A 124 -0.76 -5.98 -19.97
C GLU A 124 -1.05 -5.85 -18.46
N ILE A 125 -1.02 -6.97 -17.72
CA ILE A 125 -1.12 -6.97 -16.26
C ILE A 125 0.06 -6.24 -15.61
N LYS A 126 1.29 -6.53 -16.05
CA LYS A 126 2.49 -5.83 -15.54
C LYS A 126 2.42 -4.32 -15.82
N ASN A 127 1.95 -3.94 -17.00
CA ASN A 127 1.72 -2.54 -17.36
C ASN A 127 0.67 -1.88 -16.46
N GLY A 128 -0.42 -2.59 -16.15
CA GLY A 128 -1.44 -2.17 -15.19
C GLY A 128 -0.88 -1.91 -13.79
N CYS A 129 -0.05 -2.83 -13.27
CA CYS A 129 0.65 -2.64 -11.99
C CYS A 129 1.55 -1.40 -12.02
N GLY A 130 2.32 -1.21 -13.11
CA GLY A 130 3.17 -0.04 -13.30
C GLY A 130 2.40 1.28 -13.35
N LEU A 131 1.21 1.28 -13.96
CA LEU A 131 0.30 2.42 -13.99
C LEU A 131 -0.20 2.78 -12.59
N LEU A 132 -0.63 1.81 -11.79
CA LEU A 132 -1.09 2.06 -10.43
C LEU A 132 0.03 2.63 -9.55
N GLN A 133 1.25 2.09 -9.64
CA GLN A 133 2.40 2.65 -8.94
C GLN A 133 2.72 4.09 -9.41
N TYR A 134 2.54 4.40 -10.70
CA TYR A 134 2.70 5.76 -11.20
C TYR A 134 1.72 6.74 -10.56
N VAL A 135 0.45 6.36 -10.46
CA VAL A 135 -0.57 7.18 -9.80
C VAL A 135 -0.28 7.31 -8.30
N ALA A 136 0.07 6.22 -7.63
CA ALA A 136 0.42 6.24 -6.21
C ALA A 136 1.61 7.18 -5.94
N ARG A 137 2.67 7.13 -6.75
CA ARG A 137 3.80 8.08 -6.65
C ARG A 137 3.36 9.54 -6.80
N TYR A 138 2.40 9.82 -7.69
CA TYR A 138 1.84 11.16 -7.81
C TYR A 138 1.12 11.60 -6.53
N ILE A 139 0.26 10.74 -5.97
CA ILE A 139 -0.47 11.02 -4.73
C ILE A 139 0.53 11.26 -3.59
N PHE A 140 1.49 10.37 -3.38
CA PHE A 140 2.52 10.49 -2.34
C PHE A 140 3.37 11.75 -2.49
N LYS A 141 3.70 12.15 -3.73
CA LYS A 141 4.50 13.35 -3.98
C LYS A 141 3.73 14.65 -3.75
N THR A 142 2.43 14.66 -4.02
CA THR A 142 1.62 15.90 -4.04
C THR A 142 0.71 16.05 -2.84
N GLY A 143 0.42 14.96 -2.13
CA GLY A 143 -0.61 14.88 -1.11
C GLY A 143 -2.04 14.97 -1.67
N LYS A 144 -2.22 14.92 -2.99
CA LYS A 144 -3.52 15.08 -3.65
C LYS A 144 -4.07 13.73 -4.07
N VAL A 145 -5.19 13.36 -3.46
CA VAL A 145 -6.00 12.22 -3.86
C VAL A 145 -6.77 12.57 -5.14
N VAL A 146 -6.98 11.58 -6.02
CA VAL A 146 -7.84 11.73 -7.19
C VAL A 146 -9.25 11.32 -6.81
N LEU A 147 -10.18 12.27 -6.84
CA LEU A 147 -11.57 12.08 -6.49
C LEU A 147 -12.39 11.54 -7.69
N PRO A 148 -13.61 11.02 -7.46
CA PRO A 148 -14.52 10.68 -8.54
C PRO A 148 -14.65 11.85 -9.54
N GLU A 149 -14.64 11.51 -10.83
CA GLU A 149 -14.74 12.46 -11.96
C GLU A 149 -13.50 13.36 -12.19
N GLU A 150 -12.44 13.21 -11.40
CA GLU A 150 -11.15 13.86 -11.69
C GLU A 150 -10.32 13.06 -12.71
N TYR A 151 -9.36 13.74 -13.34
CA TYR A 151 -8.50 13.15 -14.37
C TYR A 151 -7.02 13.38 -14.08
N ILE A 152 -6.21 12.37 -14.38
CA ILE A 152 -4.76 12.48 -14.44
C ILE A 152 -4.38 12.65 -15.90
N TYR A 153 -3.79 13.80 -16.24
CA TYR A 153 -3.27 13.99 -17.59
C TYR A 153 -2.01 13.14 -17.79
N THR A 154 -2.11 12.10 -18.60
CA THR A 154 -0.97 11.32 -19.07
C THR A 154 -0.57 11.84 -20.44
N LYS A 155 0.61 12.46 -20.54
CA LYS A 155 1.13 12.90 -21.84
C LYS A 155 1.38 11.66 -22.70
N PRO A 156 0.85 11.57 -23.94
CA PRO A 156 1.17 10.47 -24.84
C PRO A 156 2.70 10.41 -25.03
N SER A 157 3.30 9.24 -24.78
CA SER A 157 4.67 9.01 -25.22
C SER A 157 4.67 9.05 -26.75
N LYS A 158 5.57 9.84 -27.34
CA LYS A 158 5.87 9.73 -28.77
C LYS A 158 6.53 8.37 -28.95
N ARG A 159 5.76 7.37 -29.37
CA ARG A 159 6.29 6.12 -29.91
C ARG A 159 6.89 6.39 -31.28
#